data_AF-A0A917PK82-F1
#
_entry.id   AF-A0A917PK82-F1
#
_cell.length_a   1.000
_cell.length_b   1.000
_cell.length_c   1.000
_cell.angle_alpha   90.00
_cell.angle_beta   90.00
_cell.angle_gamma   90.00
#
_symmetry.space_group_name_H-M   'P 1'
#
loop_
_entity.id
_entity.type
_entity.pdbx_description
1 polymer ?
#
loop_
_entity_poly.entity_id
_entity_poly.type
_entity_poly.pdbx_seq_one_letter_code
_entity_poly.pdbx_strand_id
1 'polypeptide(L)'
;MTRLFEKGPCMYAPLPIVLQDPSLWFNLRKNLTVNQWNWIYLHIIGGMSVEAIAIQENTTAEMVKAWGRQVYRLLASEEFRKKL
;
A
#
# COMPACT_ATOMS: atom_id res chain seq x y z
N MET A 1 -12.40 13.44 -29.28
CA MET A 1 -11.85 14.29 -28.21
C MET A 1 -12.82 14.30 -27.05
N THR A 2 -12.32 13.90 -25.89
CA THR A 2 -12.84 14.20 -24.54
C THR A 2 -14.21 13.63 -24.17
N ARG A 3 -14.20 12.47 -23.49
CA ARG A 3 -15.00 12.11 -22.29
C ARG A 3 -14.70 10.64 -21.92
N LEU A 4 -13.56 10.40 -21.26
CA LEU A 4 -13.21 9.07 -20.70
C LEU A 4 -13.18 9.09 -19.16
N PHE A 5 -13.75 10.12 -18.54
CA PHE A 5 -13.92 10.19 -17.08
C PHE A 5 -15.38 10.49 -16.74
N GLU A 6 -16.29 9.68 -17.27
CA GLU A 6 -17.59 9.53 -16.62
C GLU A 6 -17.37 8.65 -15.39
N LYS A 7 -17.21 9.30 -14.23
CA LYS A 7 -17.24 8.65 -12.93
C LYS A 7 -18.66 8.11 -12.70
N GLY A 8 -18.94 6.93 -13.25
CA GLY A 8 -20.05 6.09 -12.82
C GLY A 8 -19.81 5.58 -11.39
N PRO A 9 -20.87 5.34 -10.60
CA PRO A 9 -20.71 4.93 -9.21
C PRO A 9 -20.10 3.54 -9.16
N CYS A 10 -18.99 3.40 -8.42
CA CYS A 10 -18.33 2.13 -8.17
C CYS A 10 -19.25 1.18 -7.40
N MET A 11 -20.17 0.50 -8.09
CA MET A 11 -20.94 -0.60 -7.54
C MET A 11 -20.07 -1.86 -7.57
N TYR A 12 -19.32 -2.04 -6.48
CA TYR A 12 -18.72 -3.30 -6.04
C TYR A 12 -17.91 -4.05 -7.10
N ALA A 13 -16.78 -3.47 -7.53
CA ALA A 13 -15.67 -4.35 -7.89
C ALA A 13 -15.40 -5.22 -6.64
N PRO A 14 -15.43 -6.56 -6.74
CA PRO A 14 -15.10 -7.42 -5.62
C PRO A 14 -13.74 -6.97 -5.12
N LEU A 15 -13.66 -6.57 -3.84
CA LEU A 15 -12.37 -6.26 -3.23
C LEU A 15 -11.44 -7.43 -3.54
N PRO A 16 -10.23 -7.18 -4.08
CA PRO A 16 -9.26 -8.23 -4.38
C PRO A 16 -9.26 -9.26 -3.24
N ILE A 17 -9.30 -10.55 -3.56
CA ILE A 17 -9.40 -11.65 -2.56
C ILE A 17 -8.41 -11.48 -1.40
N VAL A 18 -7.26 -10.86 -1.68
CA VAL A 18 -6.22 -10.50 -0.69
C VAL A 18 -6.76 -9.61 0.44
N LEU A 19 -7.72 -8.71 0.19
CA LEU A 19 -8.38 -7.87 1.19
C LEU A 19 -9.41 -8.62 2.07
N GLN A 20 -9.73 -9.87 1.72
CA GLN A 20 -10.71 -10.69 2.45
C GLN A 20 -10.08 -11.59 3.52
N ASP A 21 -8.75 -11.54 3.71
CA ASP A 21 -8.05 -12.27 4.78
C ASP A 21 -7.53 -11.31 5.86
N PRO A 22 -8.31 -11.05 6.92
CA PRO A 22 -7.87 -10.21 8.04
C PRO A 22 -6.60 -10.72 8.74
N SER A 23 -6.37 -12.03 8.76
CA SER A 23 -5.21 -12.65 9.41
C SER A 23 -3.94 -12.30 8.64
N LEU A 24 -4.00 -12.36 7.31
CA LEU A 24 -2.91 -11.93 6.44
C LEU A 24 -2.54 -10.46 6.68
N TRP A 25 -3.53 -9.56 6.72
CA TRP A 25 -3.28 -8.13 6.96
C TRP A 25 -2.73 -7.86 8.36
N PHE A 26 -3.21 -8.59 9.36
CA PHE A 26 -2.71 -8.51 10.72
C PHE A 26 -1.24 -8.95 10.79
N ASN A 27 -0.91 -10.11 10.22
CA ASN A 27 0.46 -10.62 10.17
C ASN A 27 1.37 -9.69 9.36
N LEU A 28 0.89 -9.17 8.23
CA LEU A 28 1.64 -8.22 7.42
C LEU A 28 1.97 -6.95 8.21
N ARG A 29 0.98 -6.32 8.85
CA ARG A 29 1.19 -5.13 9.67
C ARG A 29 2.15 -5.38 10.83
N LYS A 30 2.02 -6.54 11.49
CA LYS A 30 2.86 -6.92 12.64
C LYS A 30 4.34 -7.06 12.26
N ASN A 31 4.64 -7.50 11.03
CA ASN A 31 6.02 -7.75 10.57
C ASN A 31 6.65 -6.55 9.83
N LEU A 32 5.93 -5.44 9.67
CA LEU A 32 6.43 -4.23 9.00
C LEU A 32 6.73 -3.12 10.02
N THR A 33 7.66 -2.23 9.68
CA THR A 33 7.84 -0.99 10.44
C THR A 33 6.68 -0.03 10.20
N VAL A 34 6.51 0.96 11.08
CA VAL A 34 5.46 1.98 10.95
C VAL A 34 5.51 2.66 9.57
N ASN A 35 6.70 3.06 9.12
CA ASN A 35 6.90 3.74 7.84
C ASN A 35 6.57 2.84 6.64
N GLN A 36 6.93 1.56 6.72
CA GLN A 36 6.60 0.57 5.68
C GLN A 36 5.09 0.32 5.61
N TRP A 37 4.44 0.21 6.77
CA TRP A 37 2.98 0.08 6.85
C TRP A 37 2.26 1.34 6.34
N ASN A 38 2.74 2.53 6.71
CA ASN A 38 2.19 3.80 6.22
C ASN A 38 2.27 3.88 4.69
N TRP A 39 3.37 3.41 4.08
CA TRP A 39 3.45 3.32 2.63
C TRP A 39 2.37 2.42 2.03
N ILE A 40 2.15 1.21 2.56
CA ILE A 40 1.08 0.32 2.07
C ILE A 40 -0.29 0.96 2.25
N TYR A 41 -0.58 1.47 3.45
CA TYR A 41 -1.89 2.00 3.79
C TYR A 41 -2.23 3.27 2.99
N LEU A 42 -1.30 4.21 2.88
CA LEU A 42 -1.56 5.49 2.22
C LEU A 42 -1.43 5.37 0.69
N HIS A 43 -0.40 4.67 0.19
CA HIS A 43 -0.13 4.59 -1.25
C HIS A 43 -0.95 3.50 -1.94
N ILE A 44 -0.89 2.26 -1.43
CA ILE A 44 -1.50 1.09 -2.10
C ILE A 44 -3.00 1.03 -1.83
N ILE A 45 -3.42 1.17 -0.56
CA ILE A 45 -4.83 1.11 -0.18
C ILE A 45 -5.50 2.47 -0.39
N GLY A 46 -4.87 3.55 0.07
CA GLY A 46 -5.41 4.91 0.01
C GLY A 46 -5.26 5.61 -1.35
N GLY A 47 -4.44 5.07 -2.26
CA GLY A 47 -4.22 5.66 -3.59
C GLY A 47 -3.54 7.02 -3.58
N MET A 48 -2.90 7.43 -2.48
CA MET A 48 -2.20 8.71 -2.39
C MET A 48 -0.91 8.70 -3.19
N SER A 49 -0.52 9.85 -3.76
CA SER A 49 0.77 9.99 -4.44
C SER A 49 1.93 10.03 -3.42
N VAL A 50 3.14 9.71 -3.88
CA VAL A 50 4.36 9.73 -3.06
C VAL A 50 4.61 11.13 -2.47
N GLU A 51 4.34 12.17 -3.26
CA GLU A 51 4.49 13.57 -2.88
C GLU A 51 3.50 13.97 -1.80
N ALA A 52 2.24 13.54 -1.92
CA ALA A 52 1.21 13.79 -0.91
C ALA A 52 1.55 13.12 0.43
N ILE A 53 2.06 11.89 0.39
CA ILE A 53 2.51 11.16 1.58
C ILE A 53 3.73 11.86 2.21
N ALA A 54 4.67 12.32 1.39
CA ALA A 54 5.85 13.03 1.89
C ALA A 54 5.48 14.29 2.67
N ILE A 55 4.51 15.07 2.16
CA ILE A 55 3.97 16.24 2.86
C ILE A 55 3.26 15.84 4.15
N GLN A 56 2.38 14.83 4.09
CA GLN A 56 1.60 14.39 5.26
C GLN A 56 2.48 13.86 6.39
N GLU A 57 3.47 13.03 6.06
CA GLU A 57 4.36 12.38 7.03
C GLU A 57 5.60 13.24 7.36
N ASN A 58 5.64 14.50 6.91
CA ASN A 58 6.74 15.43 7.09
C ASN A 58 8.11 14.82 6.75
N THR A 59 8.19 14.18 5.59
CA THR A 59 9.38 13.49 5.09
C THR A 59 9.65 13.86 3.63
N THR A 60 10.64 13.24 3.00
CA THR A 60 10.95 13.47 1.58
C THR A 60 10.34 12.38 0.71
N ALA A 61 9.98 12.74 -0.54
CA ALA A 61 9.51 11.78 -1.53
C ALA A 61 10.49 10.62 -1.75
N GLU A 62 11.80 10.87 -1.64
CA GLU A 62 12.82 9.83 -1.74
C GLU A 62 12.78 8.82 -0.59
N MET A 63 12.48 9.29 0.64
CA MET A 63 12.26 8.39 1.78
C MET A 63 11.01 7.54 1.58
N VAL A 64 9.91 8.13 1.12
CA VAL A 64 8.66 7.39 0.83
C VAL A 64 8.89 6.33 -0.25
N LYS A 65 9.63 6.65 -1.33
CA LYS A 65 10.04 5.66 -2.34
C LYS A 65 10.92 4.56 -1.74
N ALA A 66 11.81 4.91 -0.81
CA ALA A 66 12.64 3.92 -0.12
C ALA A 66 11.80 2.95 0.73
N TRP A 67 10.74 3.43 1.39
CA TRP A 67 9.80 2.57 2.12
C TRP A 67 9.16 1.54 1.19
N GLY A 68 8.66 1.98 0.03
CA GLY A 68 8.11 1.07 -0.99
C GLY A 68 9.13 0.02 -1.44
N ARG A 69 10.37 0.43 -1.78
CA ARG A 69 11.45 -0.51 -2.16
C ARG A 69 11.74 -1.55 -1.07
N GLN A 70 11.74 -1.14 0.20
CA GLN A 70 11.94 -2.06 1.32
C GLN A 70 10.79 -3.06 1.45
N VAL A 71 9.54 -2.59 1.35
CA VAL A 71 8.35 -3.46 1.35
C VAL A 71 8.42 -4.47 0.22
N TYR A 72 8.74 -4.04 -1.01
CA TYR A 72 8.89 -4.97 -2.14
C TYR A 72 9.95 -6.05 -1.88
N ARG A 73 11.11 -5.69 -1.32
CA ARG A 73 12.17 -6.66 -0.97
C ARG A 73 11.72 -7.64 0.10
N LEU A 74 11.02 -7.17 1.13
CA LEU A 74 10.48 -8.02 2.19
C LEU A 74 9.48 -9.02 1.61
N LEU A 75 8.49 -8.53 0.84
CA LEU A 75 7.47 -9.36 0.21
C LEU A 75 8.03 -10.31 -0.86
N ALA A 76 9.21 -10.04 -1.41
CA ALA A 76 9.90 -10.93 -2.34
C ALA A 76 10.64 -12.08 -1.61
N SER A 77 10.98 -11.92 -0.33
CA SER A 77 11.74 -12.93 0.41
C SER A 77 10.86 -14.09 0.87
N GLU A 78 11.32 -15.32 0.66
CA GLU A 78 10.60 -16.53 1.10
C GLU A 78 10.47 -16.60 2.62
N GLU A 79 11.50 -16.16 3.35
CA GLU A 79 11.48 -16.13 4.81
C GLU A 79 10.36 -15.24 5.36
N PHE A 80 10.11 -14.10 4.71
CA PHE A 80 9.01 -13.22 5.12
C PHE A 80 7.65 -13.81 4.75
N ARG A 81 7.52 -14.42 3.56
CA ARG A 81 6.27 -15.07 3.13
C ARG A 81 5.85 -16.21 4.04
N LYS A 82 6.78 -16.94 4.66
CA LYS A 82 6.47 -17.98 5.65
C LYS A 82 5.91 -17.42 6.98
N LYS A 83 6.04 -16.12 7.23
CA LYS A 83 5.54 -15.44 8.45
C LYS A 83 4.17 -14.79 8.25
N LEU A 84 3.69 -14.73 7.01
CA LEU A 84 2.40 -14.17 6.63
C LEU A 84 1.32 -15.26 6.73
#